data_AF-A0A2N2G9Q8-F1
#
_entry.id   AF-A0A2N2G9Q8-F1
#
_cell.length_a   1.000
_cell.length_b   1.000
_cell.length_c   1.000
_cell.angle_alpha   90.00
_cell.angle_beta   90.00
_cell.angle_gamma   90.00
#
_symmetry.space_group_name_H-M   'P 1'
#
loop_
_entity.id
_entity.type
_entity.pdbx_description
1 polymer ?
#
loop_
_entity_poly.entity_id
_entity_poly.type
_entity_poly.pdbx_seq_one_letter_code
_entity_poly.pdbx_strand_id
1 'polypeptide(L)' 'MKKVILIVVAAILFTSCAAQQPRVWHKDGATEEQFRRDQMSCRQYGMQSAQANGLAGNMFVEIHISSETTKCLENLGYR' A
#
# COMPACT_ATOMS: atom_id res chain seq x y z
N MET A 1 -8.97 3.21 44.18
CA MET A 1 -7.90 3.67 43.26
C MET A 1 -7.39 2.57 42.32
N LYS A 2 -7.02 1.36 42.78
CA LYS A 2 -6.60 0.25 41.90
C LYS A 2 -7.60 -0.14 40.79
N LYS A 3 -8.91 -0.04 41.04
CA LYS A 3 -9.97 -0.38 40.06
C LYS A 3 -10.05 0.60 38.88
N VAL A 4 -9.69 1.87 39.08
CA VAL A 4 -9.78 2.90 38.03
C VAL A 4 -8.61 2.75 37.04
N ILE A 5 -7.43 2.40 37.55
CA ILE A 5 -6.23 2.18 36.73
C ILE A 5 -6.43 1.00 35.76
N LEU A 6 -7.10 -0.08 36.20
CA LEU A 6 -7.41 -1.23 35.35
C LEU A 6 -8.35 -0.89 34.19
N ILE A 7 -9.31 0.01 34.39
CA ILE A 7 -10.27 0.41 33.35
C ILE A 7 -9.57 1.26 32.28
N VAL A 8 -8.65 2.14 32.69
CA VAL A 8 -7.89 3.00 31.76
C VAL A 8 -6.93 2.16 30.90
N VAL A 9 -6.25 1.18 31.49
CA VAL A 9 -5.36 0.28 30.75
C VAL A 9 -6.14 -0.61 29.77
N ALA A 10 -7.32 -1.09 30.17
CA ALA A 10 -8.18 -1.86 29.28
C ALA A 10 -8.67 -1.04 28.07
N ALA A 11 -8.99 0.25 28.27
CA ALA A 11 -9.47 1.12 27.18
C ALA A 11 -8.39 1.41 26.11
N ILE A 12 -7.11 1.49 26.50
CA ILE A 12 -6.00 1.76 25.58
C ILE A 12 -5.69 0.56 24.67
N LEU A 13 -5.91 -0.67 25.15
CA LEU A 13 -5.66 -1.89 24.38
C LEU A 13 -6.64 -2.09 23.21
N PHE A 14 -7.84 -1.51 23.29
CA PHE A 14 -8.83 -1.56 22.20
C PHE A 14 -8.58 -0.56 21.05
N THR A 15 -7.71 0.44 21.24
CA THR A 15 -7.40 1.40 20.16
C THR A 15 -6.39 0.90 19.12
N SER A 16 -5.78 -0.27 19.34
CA SER A 16 -4.74 -0.84 18.47
C SER A 16 -5.28 -1.52 17.20
N CYS A 17 -6.60 -1.58 16.99
CA CYS A 17 -7.20 -2.32 15.87
C CYS A 17 -7.58 -1.44 14.67
N ALA A 18 -6.94 -0.28 14.50
CA ALA A 18 -6.97 0.46 13.25
C ALA A 18 -5.98 -0.19 12.26
N ALA A 19 -6.29 -1.42 11.83
CA ALA A 19 -5.55 -2.09 10.77
C ALA A 19 -5.67 -1.25 9.50
N GLN A 20 -4.53 -0.88 8.90
CA GLN A 20 -4.50 -0.21 7.61
C GLN A 20 -5.27 -1.05 6.60
N GLN A 21 -6.45 -0.57 6.20
CA GLN A 21 -7.25 -1.28 5.21
C GLN A 21 -6.47 -1.32 3.89
N PRO A 22 -6.32 -2.50 3.26
CA PRO A 22 -5.68 -2.58 1.96
C PRO A 22 -6.46 -1.70 0.97
N ARG A 23 -5.76 -0.81 0.26
CA ARG A 23 -6.34 0.05 -0.77
C ARG A 23 -6.97 -0.85 -1.84
N VAL A 24 -8.29 -0.81 -1.96
CA VAL A 24 -9.03 -1.51 -2.99
C VAL A 24 -9.03 -0.64 -4.24
N TRP A 25 -8.48 -1.16 -5.33
CA TRP A 25 -8.38 -0.44 -6.60
C TRP A 25 -9.63 -0.67 -7.44
N HIS A 26 -10.23 0.41 -7.95
CA HIS A 26 -11.40 0.32 -8.82
C HIS A 26 -11.21 1.09 -10.13
N LYS A 27 -11.68 0.50 -11.24
CA LYS A 27 -11.76 1.13 -12.56
C LYS A 27 -13.00 0.61 -13.29
N ASP A 28 -13.85 1.51 -13.75
CA ASP A 28 -15.12 1.15 -14.41
C ASP A 28 -14.84 0.31 -15.66
N GLY A 29 -15.50 -0.85 -15.76
CA GLY A 29 -15.36 -1.77 -16.88
C GLY A 29 -14.06 -2.61 -16.90
N ALA A 30 -13.16 -2.44 -15.93
CA ALA A 30 -11.98 -3.30 -15.81
C ALA A 30 -12.34 -4.63 -15.16
N THR A 31 -11.91 -5.73 -15.77
CA THR A 31 -12.01 -7.05 -15.15
C THR A 31 -10.88 -7.25 -14.14
N GLU A 32 -11.06 -8.21 -13.22
CA GLU A 32 -10.02 -8.55 -12.25
C GLU A 32 -8.72 -9.01 -12.92
N GLU A 33 -8.82 -9.78 -14.01
CA GLU A 33 -7.64 -10.21 -14.77
C GLU A 33 -6.94 -9.04 -15.46
N GLN A 34 -7.69 -8.04 -15.91
CA GLN A 34 -7.10 -6.80 -16.43
C GLN A 34 -6.38 -6.03 -15.34
N PHE A 35 -6.99 -5.87 -14.17
CA PHE A 35 -6.32 -5.25 -13.02
C PHE A 35 -5.04 -5.98 -12.64
N ARG A 36 -5.05 -7.32 -12.60
CA ARG A 36 -3.86 -8.10 -12.26
C ARG A 36 -2.72 -7.89 -13.26
N ARG A 37 -3.03 -7.80 -14.56
CA ARG A 37 -2.04 -7.47 -15.59
C ARG A 37 -1.49 -6.06 -15.44
N ASP A 38 -2.37 -5.07 -15.30
CA ASP A 38 -2.00 -3.66 -15.14
C ASP A 38 -1.15 -3.46 -13.87
N GLN A 39 -1.51 -4.12 -12.77
CA GLN A 39 -0.75 -4.10 -11.52
C GLN A 39 0.66 -4.69 -11.71
N MET A 40 0.80 -5.84 -12.38
CA MET A 40 2.12 -6.42 -12.63
C MET A 40 2.98 -5.53 -13.53
N SER A 41 2.39 -4.96 -14.59
CA SER A 41 3.09 -4.04 -15.49
C SER A 41 3.54 -2.77 -14.76
N CYS A 42 2.67 -2.16 -13.94
CA CYS A 42 3.01 -0.99 -13.14
C CYS A 42 4.10 -1.31 -12.08
N ARG A 43 4.07 -2.50 -11.50
CA ARG A 43 5.13 -2.93 -10.57
C ARG A 43 6.47 -3.12 -11.27
N GLN A 44 6.46 -3.70 -12.47
CA GLN A 44 7.67 -3.80 -13.31
C GLN A 44 8.24 -2.43 -13.66
N TYR A 45 7.39 -1.46 -13.99
CA TYR A 45 7.80 -0.08 -14.20
C TYR A 45 8.46 0.51 -12.94
N GLY A 46 7.86 0.33 -11.77
CA GLY A 46 8.44 0.78 -10.50
C GLY A 46 9.81 0.17 -10.21
N MET A 47 10.00 -1.12 -10.51
CA MET A 47 11.30 -1.80 -10.40
C MET A 47 12.34 -1.21 -11.36
N GLN A 48 11.98 -0.97 -12.61
CA GLN A 48 12.89 -0.36 -13.60
C GLN A 48 13.26 1.07 -13.21
N SER A 49 12.29 1.86 -12.73
CA SER A 49 12.52 3.20 -12.19
C SER A 49 13.49 3.16 -11.00
N ALA A 50 13.30 2.22 -10.07
CA ALA A 50 14.20 2.06 -8.93
C ALA A 50 15.64 1.72 -9.36
N GLN A 51 15.80 0.84 -10.35
CA GLN A 51 17.11 0.50 -10.92
C GLN A 51 17.77 1.71 -11.60
N ALA A 52 17.01 2.46 -12.42
CA ALA A 52 17.50 3.65 -13.09
C ALA A 52 17.95 4.76 -12.12
N ASN A 53 17.32 4.83 -10.94
CA ASN A 53 17.67 5.78 -9.88
C ASN A 53 18.72 5.24 -8.89
N GLY A 54 19.31 4.07 -9.14
CA GLY A 54 20.35 3.50 -8.27
C GLY A 54 19.85 3.09 -6.88
N LEU A 55 18.55 2.83 -6.71
CA LEU A 55 17.94 2.47 -5.43
C LEU A 55 18.06 0.97 -5.11
N ALA A 56 18.69 0.18 -5.98
CA ALA A 56 18.86 -1.26 -5.79
C ALA A 56 19.64 -1.57 -4.50
N GLY A 57 19.06 -2.43 -3.64
CA GLY A 57 19.70 -2.87 -2.39
C GLY A 57 19.49 -1.95 -1.18
N ASN A 58 18.67 -0.91 -1.29
CA ASN A 58 18.33 -0.05 -0.15
C ASN A 58 16.99 -0.44 0.50
N MET A 59 16.78 -0.02 1.75
CA MET A 59 15.53 -0.27 2.51
C MET A 59 14.32 0.46 1.91
N PHE A 60 14.55 1.49 1.09
CA PHE A 60 13.51 2.34 0.52
C PHE A 60 13.05 1.87 -0.88
N VAL A 61 13.65 0.83 -1.43
CA VAL A 61 13.44 0.40 -2.82
C VAL A 61 12.00 -0.04 -3.01
N GLU A 62 11.42 -0.78 -2.07
CA GLU A 62 10.03 -1.22 -2.11
C GLU A 62 9.04 -0.06 -1.90
N ILE A 63 9.43 0.95 -1.12
CA ILE A 63 8.62 2.18 -0.96
C ILE A 63 8.58 2.95 -2.29
N HIS A 64 9.72 3.08 -2.96
CA HIS A 64 9.80 3.70 -4.28
C HIS A 64 9.00 2.90 -5.32
N ILE A 65 9.21 1.59 -5.39
CA ILE A 65 8.47 0.70 -6.30
C ILE A 65 6.97 0.83 -6.07
N SER A 66 6.51 0.78 -4.81
CA SER A 66 5.08 0.93 -4.49
C SER A 66 4.54 2.30 -4.86
N SER A 67 5.30 3.37 -4.63
CA SER A 67 4.92 4.73 -5.02
C SER A 67 4.76 4.86 -6.54
N GLU A 68 5.73 4.39 -7.30
CA GLU A 68 5.68 4.42 -8.78
C GLU A 68 4.60 3.50 -9.34
N THR A 69 4.37 2.34 -8.71
CA THR A 69 3.27 1.43 -9.06
C THR A 69 1.92 2.11 -8.87
N THR A 70 1.74 2.80 -7.74
CA THR A 70 0.52 3.54 -7.40
C THR A 70 0.25 4.65 -8.41
N LYS A 71 1.26 5.47 -8.72
CA LYS A 71 1.16 6.52 -9.75
C LYS A 71 0.80 5.96 -11.12
N CYS A 72 1.42 4.84 -11.50
CA CYS A 72 1.12 4.17 -12.77
C CYS A 72 -0.33 3.69 -12.82
N LEU A 73 -0.85 3.05 -11.77
CA LEU A 73 -2.25 2.62 -11.69
C LEU A 73 -3.22 3.81 -11.72
N GLU A 74 -2.92 4.89 -11.02
CA GLU A 74 -3.71 6.14 -11.04
C GLU A 74 -3.77 6.74 -12.45
N ASN A 75 -2.65 6.76 -13.17
CA ASN A 75 -2.59 7.20 -14.58
C ASN A 75 -3.37 6.28 -15.54
N LEU A 76 -3.52 5.00 -15.19
CA LEU A 76 -4.38 4.06 -15.93
C LEU A 76 -5.86 4.22 -15.57
N GLY A 77 -6.21 5.12 -14.65
CA GLY A 77 -7.58 5.42 -14.23
C GLY A 77 -8.10 4.57 -13.08
N TYR A 78 -7.23 3.82 -12.40
CA TYR A 78 -7.56 3.15 -11.14
C TYR A 78 -7.60 4.17 -9.99
N ARG A 79 -8.55 4.01 -9.09
CA ARG A 79 -8.76 4.90 -7.94
C ARG A 79 -9.06 4.10 -6.67
#